data_AF-A0A7C9N8B7-F1
#
_entry.id   AF-A0A7C9N8B7-F1
#
_cell.length_a   1.000
_cell.length_b   1.000
_cell.length_c   1.000
_cell.angle_alpha   90.00
_cell.angle_beta   90.00
_cell.angle_gamma   90.00
#
_symmetry.space_group_name_H-M   'P 1'
#
loop_
_entity.id
_entity.type
_entity.pdbx_description
1 polymer ?
#
loop_
_entity_poly.entity_id
_entity_poly.type
_entity_poly.pdbx_seq_one_letter_code
_entity_poly.pdbx_strand_id
1 'polypeptide(L)'
;MGLQPLATAIEGLLYRSRIVNRIGPLHMFLLVERARLANQAEGITGQLIYLDHSFMEYLEGPVAALDALWRNLRQDPRHYDVELLARFPLTQRRCASWPLMFSSNAYFQQYQMTGFSTVQPGDMDALLEDCLLRQQAAAAAQPPARFECLEHRGESGQRLSNNPVYKIEGIAGLSTARIDVVNLPLVVPAPSAHRSTDLSTG
;
A
#
# COMPACT_ATOMS: atom_id res chain seq x y z
N MET A 1 -32.98 -10.47 17.84
CA MET A 1 -32.36 -9.45 16.96
C MET A 1 -31.05 -10.02 16.46
N GLY A 2 -30.79 -10.00 15.15
CA GLY A 2 -29.47 -10.36 14.64
C GLY A 2 -28.53 -9.18 14.79
N LEU A 3 -27.32 -9.40 15.33
CA LEU A 3 -26.24 -8.43 15.22
C LEU A 3 -25.85 -8.36 13.73
N GLN A 4 -26.09 -7.23 13.07
CA GLN A 4 -25.45 -6.98 11.79
C GLN A 4 -23.94 -6.91 12.04
N PRO A 5 -23.09 -7.56 11.21
CA PRO A 5 -21.66 -7.35 11.28
C PRO A 5 -21.38 -5.85 11.13
N LEU A 6 -20.54 -5.28 12.01
CA LEU A 6 -20.01 -3.95 11.79
C LEU A 6 -19.30 -3.96 10.44
N ALA A 7 -19.80 -3.17 9.49
CA ALA A 7 -19.22 -3.12 8.15
C ALA A 7 -17.79 -2.61 8.27
N THR A 8 -16.82 -3.51 8.06
CA THR A 8 -15.40 -3.19 8.18
C THR A 8 -15.08 -2.04 7.24
N ALA A 9 -14.65 -0.91 7.78
CA ALA A 9 -14.25 0.24 6.99
C ALA A 9 -13.18 -0.18 5.98
N ILE A 10 -13.36 0.23 4.73
CA ILE A 10 -12.40 0.03 3.66
C ILE A 10 -11.81 1.37 3.22
N GLU A 11 -10.56 1.33 2.81
CA GLU A 11 -9.82 2.47 2.27
C GLU A 11 -9.23 2.11 0.90
N GLY A 12 -8.88 3.14 0.14
CA GLY A 12 -7.96 3.07 -0.99
C GLY A 12 -6.62 3.73 -0.63
N LEU A 13 -5.53 3.15 -1.12
CA LEU A 13 -4.15 3.61 -0.94
C LEU A 13 -3.45 3.58 -2.31
N LEU A 14 -2.84 4.68 -2.72
CA LEU A 14 -1.99 4.77 -3.90
C LEU A 14 -0.56 5.11 -3.48
N TYR A 15 0.42 4.31 -3.89
CA TYR A 15 1.84 4.60 -3.66
C TYR A 15 2.68 4.39 -4.92
N ARG A 16 3.89 4.96 -4.90
CA ARG A 16 4.92 4.82 -5.94
C ARG A 16 6.24 4.36 -5.30
N SER A 17 7.05 3.61 -6.03
CA SER A 17 8.41 3.23 -5.64
C SER A 17 9.28 2.93 -6.87
N ARG A 18 10.58 2.70 -6.65
CA ARG A 18 11.55 2.31 -7.69
C ARG A 18 12.18 0.97 -7.36
N ILE A 19 12.28 0.05 -8.32
CA ILE A 19 12.86 -1.27 -8.08
C ILE A 19 14.40 -1.21 -8.00
N VAL A 20 15.00 -1.88 -7.01
CA VAL A 20 16.46 -1.89 -6.80
C VAL A 20 17.19 -2.66 -7.92
N ASN A 21 16.64 -3.80 -8.33
CA ASN A 21 17.23 -4.69 -9.32
C ASN A 21 16.33 -4.85 -10.54
N ARG A 22 16.92 -5.04 -11.74
CA ARG A 22 16.14 -5.34 -12.95
C ARG A 22 15.40 -6.68 -12.80
N ILE A 23 14.08 -6.62 -12.74
CA ILE A 23 13.24 -7.82 -12.62
C ILE A 23 12.95 -8.45 -13.99
N GLY A 24 13.28 -9.74 -14.11
CA GLY A 24 12.93 -10.54 -15.30
C GLY A 24 11.48 -11.05 -15.24
N PRO A 25 10.89 -11.44 -16.38
CA PRO A 25 9.48 -11.88 -16.47
C PRO A 25 9.07 -12.93 -15.44
N LEU A 26 9.88 -13.97 -15.25
CA LEU A 26 9.58 -15.04 -14.28
C LEU A 26 9.54 -14.53 -12.84
N HIS A 27 10.46 -13.62 -12.45
CA HIS A 27 10.41 -13.00 -11.12
C HIS A 27 9.21 -12.06 -10.97
N MET A 28 8.79 -11.35 -12.03
CA MET A 28 7.59 -10.51 -11.98
C MET A 28 6.32 -11.37 -11.83
N PHE A 29 6.23 -12.49 -12.56
CA PHE A 29 5.14 -13.45 -12.41
C PHE A 29 5.05 -13.99 -10.98
N LEU A 30 6.17 -14.45 -10.42
CA LEU A 30 6.22 -14.95 -9.04
C LEU A 30 5.91 -13.86 -7.99
N LEU A 31 6.28 -12.60 -8.26
CA LEU A 31 5.92 -11.45 -7.42
C LEU A 31 4.41 -11.20 -7.44
N VAL A 32 3.81 -11.12 -8.64
CA VAL A 32 2.39 -10.83 -8.83
C VAL A 32 1.51 -11.95 -8.29
N GLU A 33 1.82 -13.23 -8.55
CA GLU A 33 1.03 -14.36 -8.02
C GLU A 33 1.14 -14.46 -6.49
N ARG A 34 2.32 -14.22 -5.91
CA ARG A 34 2.47 -14.18 -4.44
C ARG A 34 1.69 -13.02 -3.82
N ALA A 35 1.68 -11.85 -4.47
CA ALA A 35 0.88 -10.71 -4.04
C ALA A 35 -0.63 -11.01 -4.13
N ARG A 36 -1.09 -11.66 -5.21
CA ARG A 36 -2.49 -12.09 -5.37
C ARG A 36 -2.96 -13.01 -4.24
N LEU A 37 -2.16 -14.02 -3.89
CA LEU A 37 -2.48 -14.97 -2.81
C LEU A 37 -2.53 -14.27 -1.44
N ALA A 38 -1.58 -13.37 -1.15
CA ALA A 38 -1.57 -12.60 0.08
C ALA A 38 -2.76 -11.62 0.17
N ASN A 39 -3.00 -10.86 -0.91
CA ASN A 39 -4.11 -9.91 -0.99
C ASN A 39 -5.46 -10.62 -0.83
N GLN A 40 -5.65 -11.78 -1.47
CA GLN A 40 -6.88 -12.56 -1.36
C GLN A 40 -7.14 -13.05 0.08
N ALA A 41 -6.10 -13.44 0.82
CA ALA A 41 -6.23 -13.86 2.22
C ALA A 41 -6.66 -12.71 3.16
N GLU A 42 -6.11 -11.51 2.93
CA GLU A 42 -6.37 -10.31 3.73
C GLU A 42 -7.59 -9.48 3.25
N GLY A 43 -8.30 -9.95 2.21
CA GLY A 43 -9.43 -9.23 1.62
C GLY A 43 -9.03 -7.92 0.91
N ILE A 44 -7.82 -7.85 0.37
CA ILE A 44 -7.28 -6.73 -0.40
C ILE A 44 -7.51 -6.98 -1.90
N THR A 45 -7.82 -5.93 -2.64
CA THR A 45 -7.87 -5.90 -4.12
C THR A 45 -7.04 -4.73 -4.65
N GLY A 46 -6.71 -4.70 -5.94
CA GLY A 46 -5.86 -3.62 -6.44
C GLY A 46 -5.38 -3.70 -7.89
N GLN A 47 -4.47 -2.81 -8.23
CA GLN A 47 -3.79 -2.70 -9.52
C GLN A 47 -2.32 -2.31 -9.31
N LEU A 48 -1.40 -3.15 -9.79
CA LEU A 48 0.04 -2.88 -9.86
C LEU A 48 0.42 -2.48 -11.29
N ILE A 49 1.03 -1.31 -11.45
CA ILE A 49 1.62 -0.85 -12.69
C ILE A 49 3.16 -0.87 -12.56
N TYR A 50 3.85 -1.47 -13.52
CA TYR A 50 5.32 -1.45 -13.62
C TYR A 50 5.77 -0.86 -14.96
N LEU A 51 6.54 0.23 -14.91
CA LEU A 51 7.11 0.86 -16.11
C LEU A 51 8.44 1.54 -15.76
N ASP A 52 9.44 1.40 -16.63
CA ASP A 52 10.75 2.09 -16.54
C ASP A 52 11.41 2.07 -15.15
N HIS A 53 11.38 0.88 -14.54
CA HIS A 53 11.90 0.59 -13.18
C HIS A 53 11.16 1.29 -12.03
N SER A 54 10.02 1.93 -12.30
CA SER A 54 9.07 2.40 -11.29
C SER A 54 7.93 1.39 -11.11
N PHE A 55 7.46 1.26 -9.87
CA PHE A 55 6.14 0.76 -9.55
C PHE A 55 5.20 1.93 -9.22
N MET A 56 3.92 1.79 -9.57
CA MET A 56 2.82 2.51 -8.95
C MET A 56 1.74 1.47 -8.64
N GLU A 57 1.26 1.42 -7.40
CA GLU A 57 0.33 0.40 -6.96
C GLU A 57 -0.84 1.02 -6.20
N TYR A 58 -2.04 0.71 -6.67
CA TYR A 58 -3.31 1.04 -6.03
C TYR A 58 -3.82 -0.20 -5.29
N LEU A 59 -4.08 -0.05 -3.99
CA LEU A 59 -4.54 -1.11 -3.11
C LEU A 59 -5.79 -0.64 -2.37
N GLU A 60 -6.77 -1.53 -2.21
CA GLU A 60 -8.00 -1.25 -1.48
C GLU A 60 -8.42 -2.44 -0.60
N GLY A 61 -8.98 -2.17 0.56
CA GLY A 61 -9.35 -3.22 1.51
C GLY A 61 -9.57 -2.71 2.93
N PRO A 62 -9.74 -3.62 3.91
CA PRO A 62 -9.90 -3.28 5.31
C PRO A 62 -8.75 -2.39 5.81
N VAL A 63 -9.06 -1.32 6.57
CA VAL A 63 -8.05 -0.38 7.10
C VAL A 63 -6.88 -1.11 7.77
N ALA A 64 -7.17 -2.03 8.68
CA ALA A 64 -6.14 -2.78 9.42
C ALA A 64 -5.27 -3.69 8.52
N ALA A 65 -5.83 -4.23 7.45
CA ALA A 65 -5.11 -5.05 6.48
C ALA A 65 -4.17 -4.19 5.61
N LEU A 66 -4.65 -3.03 5.14
CA LEU A 66 -3.83 -2.05 4.45
C LEU A 66 -2.73 -1.48 5.36
N ASP A 67 -2.98 -1.25 6.65
CA ASP A 67 -1.95 -0.81 7.61
C ASP A 67 -0.92 -1.89 7.93
N ALA A 68 -1.27 -3.18 7.86
CA ALA A 68 -0.30 -4.27 7.92
C ALA A 68 0.55 -4.30 6.64
N LEU A 69 -0.08 -4.32 5.47
CA LEU A 69 0.59 -4.36 4.18
C LEU A 69 1.51 -3.14 3.96
N TRP A 70 1.05 -1.93 4.26
CA TRP A 70 1.82 -0.68 4.11
C TRP A 70 3.04 -0.59 5.04
N ARG A 71 2.96 -1.19 6.25
CA ARG A 71 4.14 -1.32 7.12
C ARG A 71 5.19 -2.25 6.52
N ASN A 72 4.77 -3.31 5.84
CA ASN A 72 5.68 -4.25 5.19
C ASN A 72 6.28 -3.65 3.91
N LEU A 73 5.45 -3.06 3.05
CA LEU A 73 5.88 -2.45 1.78
C LEU A 73 6.94 -1.37 1.98
N ARG A 74 6.81 -0.47 2.98
CA ARG A 74 7.83 0.55 3.28
C ARG A 74 9.18 0.00 3.74
N GLN A 75 9.28 -1.29 4.06
CA GLN A 75 10.50 -1.97 4.52
C GLN A 75 10.99 -3.04 3.53
N ASP A 76 10.34 -3.20 2.38
CA ASP A 76 10.66 -4.25 1.41
C ASP A 76 11.97 -3.93 0.67
N PRO A 77 13.04 -4.75 0.79
CA PRO A 77 14.35 -4.46 0.20
C PRO A 77 14.39 -4.60 -1.32
N ARG A 78 13.27 -4.95 -1.98
CA ARG A 78 13.17 -5.05 -3.44
C ARG A 78 13.00 -3.67 -4.10
N HIS A 79 12.55 -2.66 -3.36
CA HIS A 79 12.34 -1.30 -3.88
C HIS A 79 12.85 -0.19 -2.93
N TYR A 80 12.92 1.03 -3.45
CA TYR A 80 13.33 2.25 -2.76
C TYR A 80 12.47 3.43 -3.25
N ASP A 81 12.71 4.66 -2.77
CA ASP A 81 11.90 5.85 -3.07
C ASP A 81 10.39 5.64 -2.85
N VAL A 82 10.02 4.98 -1.75
CA VAL A 82 8.63 4.58 -1.45
C VAL A 82 7.82 5.79 -0.97
N GLU A 83 6.92 6.26 -1.82
CA GLU A 83 6.15 7.50 -1.67
C GLU A 83 4.65 7.21 -1.61
N LEU A 84 3.97 7.65 -0.55
CA LEU A 84 2.51 7.60 -0.45
C LEU A 84 1.91 8.79 -1.21
N LEU A 85 1.17 8.51 -2.29
CA LEU A 85 0.59 9.54 -3.16
C LEU A 85 -0.83 9.94 -2.74
N ALA A 86 -1.65 8.97 -2.32
CA ALA A 86 -2.99 9.22 -1.80
C ALA A 86 -3.44 8.12 -0.82
N ARG A 87 -4.29 8.47 0.15
CA ARG A 87 -5.03 7.51 0.99
C ARG A 87 -6.36 8.10 1.41
N PHE A 88 -7.45 7.33 1.29
CA PHE A 88 -8.81 7.82 1.49
C PHE A 88 -9.82 6.70 1.84
N PRO A 89 -10.89 6.98 2.60
CA PRO A 89 -11.98 6.04 2.83
C PRO A 89 -12.74 5.71 1.54
N LEU A 90 -13.26 4.49 1.46
CA LEU A 90 -14.07 4.00 0.35
C LEU A 90 -15.45 3.53 0.84
N THR A 91 -16.48 3.80 0.04
CA THR A 91 -17.81 3.19 0.16
C THR A 91 -17.99 2.00 -0.77
N GLN A 92 -17.23 1.95 -1.87
CA GLN A 92 -17.24 0.89 -2.87
C GLN A 92 -15.83 0.69 -3.44
N ARG A 93 -15.48 -0.55 -3.75
CA ARG A 93 -14.21 -0.95 -4.38
C ARG A 93 -14.15 -0.60 -5.87
N ARG A 94 -13.01 -0.07 -6.33
CA ARG A 94 -12.62 0.18 -7.73
C ARG A 94 -12.18 -1.10 -8.44
N CYS A 95 -11.48 -2.00 -7.74
CA CYS A 95 -10.81 -3.18 -8.29
C CYS A 95 -11.44 -4.50 -7.79
N ALA A 96 -12.71 -4.47 -7.38
CA ALA A 96 -13.40 -5.54 -6.63
C ALA A 96 -13.24 -6.98 -7.17
N SER A 97 -13.07 -7.14 -8.48
CA SER A 97 -12.94 -8.45 -9.14
C SER A 97 -11.53 -9.06 -9.13
N TRP A 98 -10.52 -8.33 -8.63
CA TRP A 98 -9.10 -8.70 -8.81
C TRP A 98 -8.25 -8.48 -7.54
N PRO A 99 -7.69 -9.54 -6.92
CA PRO A 99 -6.73 -9.41 -5.82
C PRO A 99 -5.51 -8.53 -6.17
N LEU A 100 -5.06 -8.61 -7.43
CA LEU A 100 -4.15 -7.64 -8.05
C LEU A 100 -4.23 -7.73 -9.58
N MET A 101 -4.71 -6.68 -10.26
CA MET A 101 -4.49 -6.50 -11.71
C MET A 101 -3.02 -6.14 -11.94
N PHE A 102 -2.42 -6.58 -13.06
CA PHE A 102 -1.04 -6.23 -13.38
C PHE A 102 -0.94 -5.54 -14.74
N SER A 103 -0.31 -4.38 -14.78
CA SER A 103 -0.11 -3.62 -16.01
C SER A 103 1.36 -3.31 -16.24
N SER A 104 1.86 -3.52 -17.46
CA SER A 104 3.24 -3.17 -17.83
C SER A 104 3.34 -2.86 -19.32
N ASN A 105 4.55 -2.62 -19.82
CA ASN A 105 4.80 -2.51 -21.25
C ASN A 105 4.54 -3.84 -22.00
N ALA A 106 4.37 -3.77 -23.32
CA ALA A 106 3.95 -4.89 -24.17
C ALA A 106 4.92 -6.10 -24.14
N TYR A 107 6.16 -5.93 -23.70
CA TYR A 107 7.11 -7.03 -23.51
C TYR A 107 6.61 -8.07 -22.49
N PHE A 108 5.79 -7.69 -21.50
CA PHE A 108 5.20 -8.66 -20.57
C PHE A 108 4.03 -9.46 -21.16
N GLN A 109 3.38 -8.97 -22.23
CA GLN A 109 2.19 -9.59 -22.82
C GLN A 109 2.45 -11.02 -23.33
N GLN A 110 3.66 -11.28 -23.83
CA GLN A 110 4.05 -12.61 -24.36
C GLN A 110 4.05 -13.72 -23.30
N TYR A 111 4.11 -13.38 -22.01
CA TYR A 111 4.13 -14.33 -20.90
C TYR A 111 2.74 -14.68 -20.38
N GLN A 112 1.67 -14.18 -21.01
CA GLN A 112 0.27 -14.57 -20.78
C GLN A 112 -0.18 -14.53 -19.31
N MET A 113 0.37 -13.59 -18.53
CA MET A 113 0.04 -13.43 -17.12
C MET A 113 -1.46 -13.15 -16.95
N THR A 114 -2.14 -13.89 -16.09
CA THR A 114 -3.58 -13.70 -15.80
C THR A 114 -3.84 -12.24 -15.41
N GLY A 115 -4.92 -11.62 -15.88
CA GLY A 115 -5.25 -10.23 -15.53
C GLY A 115 -4.18 -9.20 -15.92
N PHE A 116 -3.42 -9.47 -16.99
CA PHE A 116 -2.46 -8.53 -17.58
C PHE A 116 -3.15 -7.50 -18.49
N SER A 117 -2.67 -6.25 -18.47
CA SER A 117 -2.94 -5.25 -19.50
C SER A 117 -1.68 -4.47 -19.92
N THR A 118 -1.63 -4.05 -21.18
CA THR A 118 -0.55 -3.18 -21.68
C THR A 118 -0.85 -1.74 -21.29
N VAL A 119 0.07 -1.10 -20.56
CA VAL A 119 -0.01 0.30 -20.12
C VAL A 119 -0.02 1.24 -21.33
N GLN A 120 -0.91 2.22 -21.30
CA GLN A 120 -0.98 3.32 -22.27
C GLN A 120 -0.34 4.60 -21.69
N PRO A 121 0.13 5.53 -22.55
CA PRO A 121 0.59 6.84 -22.09
C PRO A 121 -0.52 7.57 -21.32
N GLY A 122 -0.21 8.03 -20.10
CA GLY A 122 -1.14 8.75 -19.22
C GLY A 122 -1.92 7.87 -18.22
N ASP A 123 -1.88 6.53 -18.30
CA ASP A 123 -2.58 5.65 -17.34
C ASP A 123 -2.18 5.92 -15.87
N MET A 124 -0.90 6.22 -15.65
CA MET A 124 -0.31 6.52 -14.33
C MET A 124 -0.83 7.85 -13.77
N ASP A 125 -0.91 8.86 -14.63
CA ASP A 125 -1.34 10.22 -14.25
C ASP A 125 -2.85 10.26 -14.02
N ALA A 126 -3.63 9.57 -14.85
CA ALA A 126 -5.07 9.41 -14.67
C ALA A 126 -5.43 8.61 -13.40
N LEU A 127 -4.63 7.59 -13.05
CA LEU A 127 -4.79 6.86 -11.77
C LEU A 127 -4.48 7.76 -10.57
N LEU A 128 -3.45 8.61 -10.67
CA LEU A 128 -3.12 9.59 -9.63
C LEU A 128 -4.21 10.65 -9.48
N GLU A 129 -4.73 11.21 -10.58
CA GLU A 129 -5.79 12.21 -10.57
C GLU A 129 -7.08 11.67 -9.94
N ASP A 130 -7.55 10.48 -10.35
CA ASP A 130 -8.71 9.81 -9.76
C ASP A 130 -8.53 9.59 -8.24
N CYS A 131 -7.34 9.20 -7.80
CA CYS A 131 -7.05 8.99 -6.38
C CYS A 131 -7.01 10.30 -5.58
N LEU A 132 -6.43 11.37 -6.14
CA LEU A 132 -6.39 12.68 -5.49
C LEU A 132 -7.78 13.33 -5.41
N LEU A 133 -8.61 13.19 -6.45
CA LEU A 133 -10.00 13.65 -6.45
C LEU A 133 -10.83 12.93 -5.38
N ARG A 134 -10.68 11.60 -5.23
CA ARG A 134 -11.31 10.83 -4.15
C ARG A 134 -10.86 11.29 -2.76
N GLN A 135 -9.57 11.59 -2.59
CA GLN A 135 -9.04 12.07 -1.31
C GLN A 135 -9.56 13.47 -0.95
N GLN A 136 -9.66 14.38 -1.92
CA GLN A 136 -10.26 15.71 -1.72
C GLN A 136 -11.76 15.61 -1.39
N ALA A 137 -12.51 14.77 -2.10
CA ALA A 137 -13.92 14.53 -1.85
C ALA A 137 -14.17 13.94 -0.45
N ALA A 138 -13.34 12.99 -0.02
CA ALA A 138 -13.40 12.45 1.34
C ALA A 138 -13.11 13.51 2.41
N ALA A 139 -12.08 14.34 2.22
CA ALA A 139 -11.74 15.42 3.14
C ALA A 139 -12.87 16.48 3.25
N ALA A 140 -13.56 16.78 2.14
CA ALA A 140 -14.71 17.68 2.11
C ALA A 140 -16.00 17.08 2.72
N ALA A 141 -16.13 15.75 2.73
CA ALA A 141 -17.25 15.04 3.36
C ALA A 141 -17.08 14.86 4.89
N GLN A 142 -15.86 15.02 5.40
CA GLN A 142 -15.58 15.00 6.83
C GLN A 142 -16.24 16.23 7.50
N PRO A 143 -17.10 16.07 8.52
CA PRO A 143 -17.63 17.23 9.24
C PRO A 143 -16.49 18.01 9.90
N PRO A 144 -16.54 19.35 9.93
CA PRO A 144 -15.50 20.16 10.56
C PRO A 144 -15.34 19.75 12.02
N ALA A 145 -14.10 19.61 12.47
CA ALA A 145 -13.77 19.15 13.82
C ALA A 145 -14.52 19.99 14.87
N ARG A 146 -15.34 19.33 15.70
CA ARG A 146 -16.03 19.99 16.81
C ARG A 146 -15.03 20.35 17.89
N PHE A 147 -14.48 21.56 17.81
CA PHE A 147 -13.75 22.19 18.90
C PHE A 147 -14.71 22.56 20.03
N GLU A 148 -15.10 21.57 20.85
CA GLU A 148 -15.78 21.86 22.12
C GLU A 148 -14.80 22.58 23.05
N CYS A 149 -15.08 23.86 23.29
CA CYS A 149 -14.33 24.69 24.22
C CYS A 149 -14.69 24.26 25.64
N LEU A 150 -13.76 23.61 26.34
CA LEU A 150 -13.97 23.17 27.72
C LEU A 150 -14.00 24.40 28.66
N GLU A 151 -15.19 24.77 29.15
CA GLU A 151 -15.31 25.72 30.27
C GLU A 151 -14.76 25.09 31.56
N HIS A 152 -13.45 25.23 31.77
CA HIS A 152 -12.80 24.92 33.05
C HIS A 152 -13.22 25.94 34.12
N ARG A 153 -14.41 25.74 34.71
CA ARG A 153 -14.77 26.33 36.00
C ARG A 153 -13.98 25.64 37.11
N GLY A 154 -12.84 26.22 37.47
CA GLY A 154 -12.14 25.86 38.71
C GLY A 154 -12.99 26.21 39.94
N GLU A 155 -12.97 25.35 40.96
CA GLU A 155 -13.82 25.45 42.16
C GLU A 155 -13.53 26.68 43.04
N SER A 156 -12.50 27.45 42.71
CA SER A 156 -12.09 28.71 43.37
C SER A 156 -12.29 29.97 42.50
N GLY A 157 -12.89 29.86 41.31
CA GLY A 157 -13.24 31.01 40.46
C GLY A 157 -12.08 31.74 39.77
N GLN A 158 -10.82 31.35 39.97
CA GLN A 158 -9.68 31.94 39.27
C GLN A 158 -9.38 31.28 37.92
N ARG A 159 -9.12 32.11 36.90
CA ARG A 159 -8.88 31.68 35.51
C ARG A 159 -7.45 31.18 35.32
N LEU A 160 -7.27 29.87 35.26
CA LEU A 160 -5.96 29.24 35.05
C LEU A 160 -5.54 29.33 33.57
N SER A 161 -4.80 30.39 33.26
CA SER A 161 -4.30 30.79 31.93
C SER A 161 -5.36 31.33 30.94
N ASN A 162 -4.87 32.02 29.91
CA ASN A 162 -5.68 32.53 28.78
C ASN A 162 -5.61 31.63 27.54
N ASN A 163 -4.89 30.50 27.57
CA ASN A 163 -4.81 29.59 26.42
C ASN A 163 -6.07 28.70 26.38
N PRO A 164 -6.76 28.59 25.23
CA PRO A 164 -7.86 27.66 25.07
C PRO A 164 -7.35 26.21 25.13
N VAL A 165 -7.98 25.39 25.97
CA VAL A 165 -7.72 23.94 26.06
C VAL A 165 -8.78 23.22 25.22
N TYR A 166 -8.33 22.60 24.12
CA TYR A 166 -9.21 21.86 23.21
C TYR A 166 -9.23 20.37 23.57
N LYS A 167 -10.43 19.79 23.66
CA LYS A 167 -10.59 18.33 23.71
C LYS A 167 -10.51 17.77 22.29
N ILE A 168 -9.54 16.90 22.01
CA ILE A 168 -9.49 16.16 20.74
C ILE A 168 -10.13 14.79 20.97
N GLU A 169 -11.40 14.64 20.59
CA GLU A 169 -12.04 13.33 20.46
C GLU A 169 -11.81 12.76 19.05
N GLY A 170 -11.65 11.45 18.93
CA GLY A 170 -11.55 10.75 17.64
C GLY A 170 -10.18 10.18 17.25
N ILE A 171 -9.12 10.33 18.07
CA ILE A 171 -7.83 9.63 17.84
C ILE A 171 -7.97 8.14 18.22
N ALA A 172 -8.60 7.36 17.36
CA ALA A 172 -8.72 5.91 17.54
C ALA A 172 -7.40 5.21 17.19
N GLY A 173 -6.88 4.40 18.12
CA GLY A 173 -5.99 3.29 17.76
C GLY A 173 -4.47 3.51 17.74
N LEU A 174 -3.88 4.21 18.71
CA LEU A 174 -2.47 3.94 19.06
C LEU A 174 -2.40 2.81 20.10
N SER A 175 -2.26 1.57 19.64
CA SER A 175 -2.06 0.40 20.50
C SER A 175 -1.01 -0.57 19.95
N THR A 176 -0.11 -0.94 20.84
CA THR A 176 0.98 -1.93 20.85
C THR A 176 1.03 -3.06 19.80
N ALA A 177 2.27 -3.41 19.42
CA ALA A 177 2.60 -4.34 18.33
C ALA A 177 2.50 -5.85 18.66
N ARG A 178 2.42 -6.68 17.59
CA ARG A 178 2.85 -8.09 17.52
C ARG A 178 3.41 -8.42 16.12
N ILE A 179 4.14 -9.53 16.00
CA ILE A 179 5.11 -9.90 14.95
C ILE A 179 5.04 -11.43 14.70
N ASP A 180 5.35 -12.02 13.53
CA ASP A 180 5.74 -11.42 12.23
C ASP A 180 4.57 -11.41 11.22
N VAL A 181 4.40 -12.20 10.14
CA VAL A 181 5.15 -13.33 9.56
C VAL A 181 5.13 -13.25 8.02
N VAL A 182 6.19 -12.72 7.37
CA VAL A 182 6.69 -13.14 6.03
C VAL A 182 7.99 -12.39 5.63
N ASN A 183 9.14 -12.80 6.16
CA ASN A 183 10.43 -12.56 5.51
C ASN A 183 11.17 -13.90 5.29
N LEU A 184 11.01 -14.48 4.10
CA LEU A 184 11.89 -15.56 3.63
C LEU A 184 12.94 -14.95 2.71
N PRO A 185 14.25 -15.16 2.97
CA PRO A 185 15.28 -14.73 2.03
C PRO A 185 15.13 -15.48 0.71
N LEU A 186 15.27 -14.76 -0.41
CA LEU A 186 15.53 -15.40 -1.69
C LEU A 186 16.87 -16.14 -1.59
N VAL A 187 16.89 -17.43 -1.92
CA VAL A 187 18.12 -18.21 -1.94
C VAL A 187 19.04 -17.63 -3.02
N VAL A 188 20.08 -16.93 -2.59
CA VAL A 188 21.12 -16.44 -3.49
C VAL A 188 21.88 -17.67 -4.01
N PRO A 189 21.93 -17.92 -5.33
CA PRO A 189 22.77 -18.99 -5.85
C PRO A 189 24.23 -18.68 -5.54
N ALA A 190 24.96 -19.67 -5.01
CA ALA A 190 26.38 -19.51 -4.71
C ALA A 190 27.14 -19.12 -5.99
N PRO A 191 28.13 -18.21 -5.91
CA PRO A 191 28.89 -17.79 -7.08
C PRO A 191 29.62 -19.00 -7.69
N SER A 192 29.39 -19.24 -8.98
CA SER A 192 30.05 -20.28 -9.74
C SER A 192 31.56 -20.13 -9.62
N ALA A 193 32.24 -21.13 -9.04
CA ALA A 193 33.69 -21.12 -8.92
C ALA A 193 34.31 -21.08 -10.32
N HIS A 194 34.93 -19.94 -10.69
CA HIS A 194 35.69 -19.82 -11.92
C HIS A 194 36.86 -20.79 -11.86
N ARG A 195 36.76 -21.90 -12.62
CA ARG A 195 37.81 -22.90 -12.71
C ARG A 195 38.97 -22.34 -13.51
N SER A 196 39.98 -21.81 -12.82
CA SER A 196 41.27 -21.46 -13.41
C SER A 196 41.93 -22.72 -13.96
N THR A 197 41.84 -22.93 -15.26
CA THR A 197 42.64 -23.92 -15.99
C THR A 197 44.05 -23.34 -16.17
N ASP A 198 44.86 -23.50 -15.14
CA ASP A 198 46.27 -23.11 -15.16
C ASP A 198 47.09 -24.07 -16.06
N LEU A 199 48.16 -23.57 -16.69
CA LEU A 199 48.94 -24.32 -17.68
C LEU A 199 50.29 -24.78 -17.12
N SER A 200 50.34 -26.01 -16.64
CA SER A 200 51.51 -26.91 -16.62
C SER A 200 51.03 -28.31 -16.14
N THR A 201 51.64 -29.44 -16.47
CA THR A 201 53.01 -29.73 -16.96
C THR A 201 52.95 -30.88 -17.98
N GLY A 202 53.88 -30.91 -18.95
CA GLY A 202 54.00 -31.95 -19.98
C GLY A 202 55.04 -31.60 -21.03
#